data_AF-A0A6M2A554-F1
#
_entry.id   AF-A0A6M2A554-F1
#
_cell.length_a   1.000
_cell.length_b   1.000
_cell.length_c   1.000
_cell.angle_alpha   90.00
_cell.angle_beta   90.00
_cell.angle_gamma   90.00
#
_symmetry.space_group_name_H-M   'P 1'
#
loop_
_entity.id
_entity.type
_entity.pdbx_description
1 polymer ?
#
loop_
_entity_poly.entity_id
_entity_poly.type
_entity_poly.pdbx_seq_one_letter_code
_entity_poly.pdbx_strand_id
1 'polypeptide(L)'
;MVLDCLQGCVSSSCLSQENSSLSAKSKWALVAAVVGSVAGVVIMGLGGASILGGIGSAGFIGSLAGGGVLTLFSAGGIIAIAIASYKKEKTGGGFGADIGEQRAAYPNVGEDALSFAREKLAENSNVKKHPFSSRFRPSNTYQPENKAIGQLTTVFYACWNTFESVLKENQGDPWSQDAVVQVADDLMKISYAISCLTLEDLPKFTDALQDTGTHRTFGEALTKQDSYQYRTYYFCTRAYHNIRGGFIWGTVSQKVLLVEPLREALCAPTNTSPAYAELFYQNSTLQSQWRELYNDYCDRVRLYVHDKDMPDDRHKGWTQKDTKAQLFDPSPTFLPT
;
A
#
# COMPACT_ATOMS: atom_id res chain seq x y z
N MET A 1 56.20 -10.64 13.35
CA MET A 1 55.10 -10.02 14.11
C MET A 1 54.58 -8.75 13.41
N VAL A 2 54.29 -8.80 12.10
CA VAL A 2 53.61 -7.75 11.31
C VAL A 2 52.81 -8.38 10.14
N LEU A 3 52.53 -9.69 10.15
CA LEU A 3 51.90 -10.39 9.01
C LEU A 3 50.53 -11.01 9.30
N ASP A 4 49.96 -10.79 10.49
CA ASP A 4 48.65 -11.36 10.88
C ASP A 4 47.49 -10.34 10.92
N CYS A 5 47.66 -9.13 10.38
CA CYS A 5 46.64 -8.07 10.47
C CYS A 5 45.84 -7.78 9.18
N LEU A 6 45.99 -8.57 8.11
CA LEU A 6 45.30 -8.32 6.83
C LEU A 6 44.36 -9.44 6.37
N GLN A 7 44.02 -10.39 7.24
CA GLN A 7 43.10 -11.50 6.92
C GLN A 7 41.70 -11.38 7.56
N GLY A 8 41.40 -10.27 8.23
CA GLY A 8 40.16 -10.13 9.01
C GLY A 8 39.30 -8.93 8.63
N CYS A 9 38.79 -8.85 7.39
CA CYS A 9 37.57 -8.09 7.06
C CYS A 9 37.14 -8.30 5.60
N VAL A 10 36.75 -9.53 5.25
CA VAL A 10 35.77 -9.74 4.18
C VAL A 10 34.82 -10.82 4.68
N SER A 11 33.86 -10.44 5.51
CA SER A 11 32.75 -11.31 5.86
C SER A 11 31.97 -11.60 4.58
N SER A 12 32.09 -12.84 4.09
CA SER A 12 31.39 -13.42 2.94
C SER A 12 29.84 -13.46 3.11
N SER A 13 29.33 -12.91 4.21
CA SER A 13 27.92 -12.97 4.60
C SER A 13 27.07 -11.81 4.07
N CYS A 14 27.66 -10.71 3.60
CA CYS A 14 26.89 -9.56 3.06
C CYS A 14 26.59 -9.63 1.56
N LEU A 15 27.21 -10.54 0.80
CA LEU A 15 26.98 -10.67 -0.65
C LEU A 15 25.97 -11.78 -1.02
N SER A 16 25.48 -12.56 -0.05
CA SER A 16 24.62 -13.72 -0.32
C SER A 16 23.12 -13.38 -0.29
N GLN A 17 22.71 -12.29 0.34
CA GLN A 17 21.28 -11.98 0.56
C GLN A 17 20.65 -11.01 -0.45
N GLU A 18 21.45 -10.38 -1.32
CA GLU A 18 21.01 -9.37 -2.29
C GLU A 18 21.14 -9.81 -3.77
N ASN A 19 21.34 -11.12 -4.02
CA ASN A 19 21.60 -11.65 -5.36
C ASN A 19 20.40 -12.31 -6.06
N SER A 20 19.21 -12.24 -5.47
CA SER A 20 17.98 -12.84 -6.00
C SER A 20 17.19 -11.95 -6.98
N SER A 21 17.54 -10.67 -7.17
CA SER A 21 16.83 -9.76 -8.10
C SER A 21 17.68 -9.15 -9.22
N LEU A 22 18.98 -9.44 -9.27
CA LEU A 22 19.87 -8.90 -10.29
C LEU A 22 19.78 -9.71 -11.59
N SER A 23 19.42 -9.04 -12.70
CA SER A 23 19.44 -9.65 -14.05
C SER A 23 20.83 -10.25 -14.35
N ALA A 24 20.89 -11.27 -15.21
CA ALA A 24 22.15 -11.91 -15.58
C ALA A 24 23.23 -10.90 -16.01
N LYS A 25 22.84 -9.81 -16.70
CA LYS A 25 23.77 -8.75 -17.15
C LYS A 25 24.40 -7.95 -16.01
N SER A 26 23.67 -7.69 -14.91
CA SER A 26 24.23 -6.95 -13.76
C SER A 26 25.13 -7.82 -12.88
N LYS A 27 24.89 -9.14 -12.83
CA LYS A 27 25.78 -10.10 -12.17
C LYS A 27 27.16 -10.16 -12.85
N TRP A 28 27.20 -10.19 -14.18
CA TRP A 28 28.45 -10.15 -14.93
C TRP A 28 29.21 -8.82 -14.77
N ALA A 29 28.51 -7.69 -14.67
CA ALA A 29 29.13 -6.39 -14.41
C ALA A 29 29.78 -6.30 -13.03
N LEU A 30 29.11 -6.84 -11.99
CA LEU A 30 29.65 -6.92 -10.64
C LEU A 30 30.91 -7.81 -10.60
N VAL A 31 30.85 -8.99 -11.24
CA VAL A 31 31.98 -9.91 -11.34
C VAL A 31 33.16 -9.25 -12.06
N ALA A 32 32.92 -8.54 -13.18
CA ALA A 32 33.96 -7.83 -13.91
C ALA A 32 34.61 -6.71 -13.08
N ALA A 33 33.82 -5.97 -12.28
CA ALA A 33 34.32 -4.92 -11.39
C ALA A 33 35.20 -5.47 -10.26
N VAL A 34 34.79 -6.59 -9.65
CA VAL A 34 35.58 -7.25 -8.60
C VAL A 34 36.88 -7.82 -9.17
N VAL A 35 36.81 -8.53 -10.30
CA VAL A 35 37.99 -9.11 -10.97
C VAL A 35 38.97 -8.01 -11.41
N GLY A 36 38.46 -6.92 -11.99
CA GLY A 36 39.30 -5.78 -12.40
C GLY A 36 39.99 -5.09 -11.22
N SER A 37 39.30 -4.96 -10.09
CA SER A 37 39.85 -4.37 -8.87
C SER A 37 40.97 -5.24 -8.28
N VAL A 38 40.75 -6.56 -8.18
CA VAL A 38 41.75 -7.51 -7.68
C VAL A 38 42.97 -7.55 -8.61
N ALA A 39 42.75 -7.60 -9.93
CA ALA A 39 43.84 -7.56 -10.91
C ALA A 39 44.67 -6.27 -10.80
N GLY A 40 44.03 -5.12 -10.58
CA GLY A 40 44.72 -3.84 -10.37
C GLY A 40 45.62 -3.84 -9.13
N VAL A 41 45.15 -4.39 -8.01
CA VAL A 41 45.95 -4.53 -6.78
C VAL A 41 47.14 -5.46 -6.98
N VAL A 42 46.95 -6.59 -7.66
CA VAL A 42 48.04 -7.54 -7.97
C VAL A 42 49.10 -6.90 -8.87
N ILE A 43 48.69 -6.17 -9.91
CA ILE A 43 49.61 -5.46 -10.82
C ILE A 43 50.39 -4.38 -10.07
N MET A 44 49.75 -3.63 -9.17
CA MET A 44 50.44 -2.66 -8.31
C MET A 44 51.44 -3.33 -7.35
N GLY A 45 51.08 -4.47 -6.76
CA GLY A 45 51.97 -5.25 -5.90
C GLY A 45 53.21 -5.78 -6.64
N LEU A 46 53.01 -6.35 -7.85
CA LEU A 46 54.11 -6.83 -8.70
C LEU A 46 54.99 -5.68 -9.21
N GLY A 47 54.38 -4.54 -9.56
CA GLY A 47 55.11 -3.32 -9.93
C GLY A 47 55.94 -2.73 -8.78
N GLY A 48 55.41 -2.79 -7.55
CA GLY A 48 56.12 -2.36 -6.34
C GLY A 48 57.28 -3.26 -5.94
N ALA A 49 57.14 -4.59 -6.10
CA ALA A 49 58.20 -5.55 -5.85
C ALA A 49 59.41 -5.39 -6.81
N SER A 50 59.19 -4.77 -7.98
CA SER A 50 60.23 -4.51 -8.99
C SER A 50 61.16 -3.34 -8.63
N ILE A 51 60.87 -2.57 -7.58
CA ILE A 51 61.64 -1.39 -7.15
C ILE A 51 63.00 -1.77 -6.51
N LEU A 52 63.17 -3.03 -6.09
CA LEU A 52 64.41 -3.51 -5.45
C LEU A 52 65.39 -4.22 -6.41
N GLY A 53 65.08 -4.33 -7.70
CA GLY A 53 65.98 -4.84 -8.73
C GLY A 53 66.52 -3.71 -9.62
N GLY A 54 67.84 -3.61 -9.76
CA GLY A 54 68.56 -2.48 -10.40
C GLY A 54 68.36 -2.27 -11.92
N ILE A 55 67.20 -2.59 -12.49
CA ILE A 55 66.90 -2.37 -13.91
C ILE A 55 65.59 -1.61 -14.07
N GLY A 56 65.69 -0.33 -14.43
CA GLY A 56 64.73 0.34 -15.31
C GLY A 56 63.66 1.23 -14.67
N SER A 57 64.01 2.51 -14.48
CA SER A 57 63.10 3.62 -14.13
C SER A 57 61.93 3.85 -15.10
N ALA A 58 61.94 3.26 -16.29
CA ALA A 58 60.87 3.37 -17.28
C ALA A 58 59.66 2.45 -16.99
N GLY A 59 59.87 1.28 -16.37
CA GLY A 59 58.80 0.32 -16.06
C GLY A 59 57.89 0.79 -14.91
N PHE A 60 58.46 1.52 -13.96
CA PHE A 60 57.76 2.07 -12.80
C PHE A 60 56.80 3.22 -13.16
N ILE A 61 57.19 4.07 -14.11
CA ILE A 61 56.32 5.16 -14.60
C ILE A 61 55.15 4.58 -15.41
N GLY A 62 55.39 3.54 -16.20
CA GLY A 62 54.34 2.83 -16.95
C GLY A 62 53.33 2.12 -16.04
N SER A 63 53.78 1.51 -14.93
CA SER A 63 52.89 0.82 -13.98
C SER A 63 52.05 1.78 -13.13
N LEU A 64 52.62 2.93 -12.74
CA LEU A 64 51.87 4.00 -12.05
C LEU A 64 50.85 4.68 -12.98
N ALA A 65 51.24 4.99 -14.22
CA ALA A 65 50.33 5.61 -15.19
C ALA A 65 49.21 4.65 -15.65
N GLY A 66 49.52 3.38 -15.90
CA GLY A 66 48.52 2.38 -16.29
C GLY A 66 47.61 1.94 -15.13
N GLY A 67 48.20 1.69 -13.95
CA GLY A 67 47.46 1.24 -12.77
C GLY A 67 46.61 2.36 -12.14
N GLY A 68 47.10 3.59 -12.13
CA GLY A 68 46.38 4.75 -11.61
C GLY A 68 45.19 5.17 -12.48
N VAL A 69 45.32 5.02 -13.80
CA VAL A 69 44.20 5.31 -14.73
C VAL A 69 43.09 4.27 -14.57
N LEU A 70 43.43 2.97 -14.45
CA LEU A 70 42.43 1.91 -14.25
C LEU A 70 41.65 2.03 -12.94
N THR A 71 42.29 2.45 -11.85
CA THR A 71 41.61 2.69 -10.56
C THR A 71 40.74 3.94 -10.56
N LEU A 72 41.12 4.99 -11.29
CA LEU A 72 40.29 6.17 -11.47
C LEU A 72 39.05 5.89 -12.34
N PHE A 73 39.18 5.06 -13.38
CA PHE A 73 38.02 4.63 -14.18
C PHE A 73 37.08 3.70 -13.41
N SER A 74 37.60 2.81 -12.56
CA SER A 74 36.74 1.95 -11.73
C SER A 74 36.04 2.74 -10.61
N ALA A 75 36.75 3.65 -9.93
CA ALA A 75 36.14 4.53 -8.92
C ALA A 75 35.13 5.50 -9.56
N GLY A 76 35.45 6.10 -10.71
CA GLY A 76 34.55 6.95 -11.47
C GLY A 76 33.31 6.20 -11.97
N GLY A 77 33.47 4.94 -12.40
CA GLY A 77 32.36 4.05 -12.76
C GLY A 77 31.45 3.71 -11.59
N ILE A 78 32.02 3.40 -10.41
CA ILE A 78 31.24 3.13 -9.19
C ILE A 78 30.51 4.40 -8.73
N ILE A 79 31.15 5.57 -8.78
CA ILE A 79 30.51 6.85 -8.46
C ILE A 79 29.42 7.19 -9.47
N ALA A 80 29.64 6.94 -10.77
CA ALA A 80 28.61 7.16 -11.80
C ALA A 80 27.42 6.21 -11.65
N ILE A 81 27.66 4.94 -11.29
CA ILE A 81 26.61 3.96 -10.96
C ILE A 81 25.88 4.39 -9.67
N ALA A 82 26.60 4.86 -8.64
CA ALA A 82 25.98 5.35 -7.40
C ALA A 82 25.15 6.62 -7.64
N ILE A 83 25.64 7.56 -8.45
CA ILE A 83 24.90 8.77 -8.84
C ILE A 83 23.70 8.42 -9.75
N ALA A 84 23.84 7.45 -10.65
CA ALA A 84 22.74 6.99 -11.49
C ALA A 84 21.68 6.24 -10.67
N SER A 85 22.09 5.43 -9.68
CA SER A 85 21.20 4.77 -8.73
C SER A 85 20.53 5.77 -7.79
N TYR A 86 21.25 6.79 -7.31
CA TYR A 86 20.69 7.86 -6.47
C TYR A 86 19.73 8.77 -7.26
N LYS A 87 20.05 9.08 -8.53
CA LYS A 87 19.09 9.74 -9.43
C LYS A 87 17.88 8.85 -9.70
N LYS A 88 18.07 7.55 -9.93
CA LYS A 88 16.97 6.60 -10.13
C LYS A 88 16.13 6.43 -8.86
N GLU A 89 16.66 6.64 -7.67
CA GLU A 89 15.89 6.69 -6.42
C GLU A 89 15.10 8.00 -6.30
N LYS A 90 15.67 9.13 -6.76
CA LYS A 90 15.04 10.45 -6.72
C LYS A 90 14.05 10.74 -7.86
N THR A 91 14.20 10.10 -9.02
CA THR A 91 13.26 10.16 -10.16
C THR A 91 12.47 8.86 -10.35
N GLY A 92 12.81 7.80 -9.62
CA GLY A 92 12.10 6.51 -9.60
C GLY A 92 11.35 6.25 -8.28
N GLY A 93 11.07 7.31 -7.52
CA GLY A 93 9.89 7.36 -6.64
C GLY A 93 8.57 7.36 -7.41
N GLY A 94 8.61 7.16 -8.73
CA GLY A 94 7.47 6.79 -9.56
C GLY A 94 7.08 5.34 -9.36
N PHE A 95 6.63 4.98 -8.16
CA PHE A 95 5.88 3.73 -7.95
C PHE A 95 4.57 3.71 -8.76
N GLY A 96 4.21 4.79 -9.46
CA GLY A 96 3.02 4.89 -10.30
C GLY A 96 3.15 4.42 -11.75
N ALA A 97 4.36 4.32 -12.31
CA ALA A 97 4.51 4.03 -13.75
C ALA A 97 4.33 2.53 -14.08
N ASP A 98 4.69 1.62 -13.17
CA ASP A 98 4.56 0.16 -13.37
C ASP A 98 3.20 -0.41 -12.88
N ILE A 99 2.37 0.36 -12.16
CA ILE A 99 1.05 -0.10 -11.70
C ILE A 99 0.05 -0.26 -12.86
N GLY A 100 0.32 0.40 -13.99
CA GLY A 100 -0.49 0.28 -15.21
C GLY A 100 -0.52 -1.13 -15.80
N GLU A 101 0.49 -1.97 -15.55
CA GLU A 101 0.68 -3.26 -16.25
C GLU A 101 0.52 -4.50 -15.36
N GLN A 102 0.43 -4.37 -14.03
CA GLN A 102 0.18 -5.47 -13.09
C GLN A 102 -1.10 -5.26 -12.26
N ARG A 103 -2.24 -5.00 -12.91
CA ARG A 103 -3.53 -5.09 -12.22
C ARG A 103 -3.89 -6.56 -12.04
N ALA A 104 -3.78 -7.07 -10.81
CA ALA A 104 -4.35 -8.37 -10.47
C ALA A 104 -5.86 -8.35 -10.81
N ALA A 105 -6.31 -9.36 -11.54
CA ALA A 105 -7.72 -9.56 -11.83
C ALA A 105 -8.51 -9.55 -10.52
N TYR A 106 -9.71 -8.96 -10.54
CA TYR A 106 -10.60 -9.03 -9.40
C TYR A 106 -10.99 -10.49 -9.15
N PRO A 107 -11.06 -10.93 -7.88
CA PRO A 107 -11.71 -12.20 -7.58
C PRO A 107 -13.18 -12.12 -8.01
N ASN A 108 -13.83 -13.27 -8.21
CA ASN A 108 -15.23 -13.31 -8.66
C ASN A 108 -16.15 -12.41 -7.82
N VAL A 109 -16.02 -12.48 -6.49
CA VAL A 109 -16.81 -11.63 -5.56
C VAL A 109 -16.55 -10.13 -5.79
N GLY A 110 -15.32 -9.76 -6.15
CA GLY A 110 -14.95 -8.38 -6.49
C GLY A 110 -15.56 -7.92 -7.82
N GLU A 111 -15.54 -8.77 -8.86
CA GLU A 111 -16.22 -8.47 -10.13
C GLU A 111 -17.74 -8.36 -9.97
N ASP A 112 -18.33 -9.21 -9.13
CA ASP A 112 -19.76 -9.16 -8.81
C ASP A 112 -20.11 -7.85 -8.10
N ALA A 113 -19.28 -7.41 -7.14
CA ALA A 113 -19.47 -6.14 -6.45
C ALA A 113 -19.34 -4.93 -7.39
N LEU A 114 -18.38 -4.96 -8.33
CA LEU A 114 -18.23 -3.92 -9.34
C LEU A 114 -19.40 -3.90 -10.33
N SER A 115 -19.88 -5.08 -10.75
CA SER A 115 -21.03 -5.20 -11.65
C SER A 115 -22.30 -4.70 -10.98
N PHE A 116 -22.53 -5.05 -9.72
CA PHE A 116 -23.61 -4.51 -8.90
C PHE A 116 -23.55 -2.97 -8.80
N ALA A 117 -22.36 -2.40 -8.54
CA ALA A 117 -22.20 -0.95 -8.48
C ALA A 117 -22.52 -0.26 -9.82
N ARG A 118 -22.14 -0.86 -10.96
CA ARG A 118 -22.49 -0.37 -12.30
C ARG A 118 -24.00 -0.41 -12.54
N GLU A 119 -24.67 -1.50 -12.15
CA GLU A 119 -26.12 -1.63 -12.21
C GLU A 119 -26.81 -0.56 -11.36
N LYS A 120 -26.38 -0.37 -10.12
CA LYS A 120 -26.90 0.70 -9.24
C LYS A 120 -26.74 2.09 -9.84
N LEU A 121 -25.64 2.36 -10.56
CA LEU A 121 -25.48 3.62 -11.29
C LEU A 121 -26.44 3.73 -12.49
N ALA A 122 -26.70 2.64 -13.20
CA ALA A 122 -27.65 2.63 -14.31
C ALA A 122 -29.09 2.91 -13.82
N GLU A 123 -29.50 2.26 -12.72
CA GLU A 123 -30.77 2.51 -12.03
C GLU A 123 -30.89 3.97 -11.56
N ASN A 124 -29.75 4.58 -11.20
CA ASN A 124 -29.66 5.95 -10.70
C ASN A 124 -28.98 6.89 -11.71
N SER A 125 -29.24 6.72 -13.01
CA SER A 125 -28.51 7.43 -14.09
C SER A 125 -28.53 8.96 -13.98
N ASN A 126 -29.58 9.54 -13.35
CA ASN A 126 -29.73 10.98 -13.12
C ASN A 126 -29.16 11.47 -11.77
N VAL A 127 -28.48 10.60 -11.01
CA VAL A 127 -27.95 10.97 -9.69
C VAL A 127 -26.89 12.06 -9.83
N LYS A 128 -27.07 13.14 -9.04
CA LYS A 128 -26.07 14.20 -8.96
C LYS A 128 -24.81 13.66 -8.28
N LYS A 129 -23.66 14.04 -8.81
CA LYS A 129 -22.36 13.70 -8.20
C LYS A 129 -22.25 14.31 -6.82
N HIS A 130 -21.69 13.56 -5.88
CA HIS A 130 -21.37 14.07 -4.57
C HIS A 130 -20.33 15.21 -4.68
N PRO A 131 -20.60 16.39 -4.12
CA PRO A 131 -19.61 17.45 -4.08
C PRO A 131 -18.59 17.12 -2.99
N PHE A 132 -17.40 16.68 -3.38
CA PHE A 132 -16.30 16.61 -2.41
C PHE A 132 -15.86 18.04 -2.13
N SER A 133 -16.11 18.55 -0.92
CA SER A 133 -15.63 19.86 -0.46
C SER A 133 -14.76 19.70 0.80
N SER A 134 -13.74 20.54 0.98
CA SER A 134 -13.05 20.63 2.26
C SER A 134 -13.70 21.75 3.09
N ARG A 135 -13.89 21.54 4.41
CA ARG A 135 -14.49 22.56 5.31
C ARG A 135 -13.72 23.89 5.29
N PHE A 136 -12.45 23.86 4.89
CA PHE A 136 -11.53 25.00 4.91
C PHE A 136 -11.25 25.59 3.52
N ARG A 137 -11.77 24.99 2.44
CA ARG A 137 -11.66 25.50 1.07
C ARG A 137 -12.99 25.28 0.33
N PRO A 138 -13.76 26.35 0.07
CA PRO A 138 -15.09 26.25 -0.56
C PRO A 138 -15.04 25.68 -1.99
N SER A 139 -13.87 25.75 -2.64
CA SER A 139 -13.56 24.97 -3.85
C SER A 139 -12.57 23.88 -3.48
N ASN A 140 -13.04 22.66 -3.27
CA ASN A 140 -12.13 21.54 -3.35
C ASN A 140 -11.85 21.30 -4.83
N THR A 141 -10.71 21.78 -5.29
CA THR A 141 -10.24 21.68 -6.69
C THR A 141 -9.94 20.25 -7.11
N TYR A 142 -9.96 19.31 -6.18
CA TYR A 142 -9.49 17.96 -6.33
C TYR A 142 -10.68 17.01 -6.34
N GLN A 143 -11.32 16.91 -7.50
CA GLN A 143 -12.45 16.00 -7.77
C GLN A 143 -11.93 14.68 -8.36
N PRO A 144 -12.73 13.59 -8.30
CA PRO A 144 -12.38 12.36 -8.99
C PRO A 144 -12.33 12.53 -10.51
N GLU A 145 -11.28 12.00 -11.14
CA GLU A 145 -11.19 11.91 -12.61
C GLU A 145 -12.24 10.89 -13.10
N ASN A 146 -12.36 9.77 -12.40
CA ASN A 146 -13.46 8.84 -12.58
C ASN A 146 -14.78 9.38 -12.01
N LYS A 147 -15.62 9.90 -12.90
CA LYS A 147 -16.97 10.44 -12.59
C LYS A 147 -17.87 9.47 -11.82
N ALA A 148 -17.68 8.15 -11.98
CA ALA A 148 -18.46 7.13 -11.28
C ALA A 148 -18.25 7.19 -9.76
N ILE A 149 -17.06 7.57 -9.28
CA ILE A 149 -16.76 7.70 -7.84
C ILE A 149 -17.71 8.70 -7.19
N GLY A 150 -17.88 9.88 -7.80
CA GLY A 150 -18.78 10.91 -7.28
C GLY A 150 -20.26 10.50 -7.32
N GLN A 151 -20.70 9.78 -8.35
CA GLN A 151 -22.08 9.30 -8.44
C GLN A 151 -22.36 8.18 -7.44
N LEU A 152 -21.48 7.18 -7.36
CA LEU A 152 -21.56 6.09 -6.40
C LEU A 152 -21.50 6.60 -4.97
N THR A 153 -20.73 7.65 -4.68
CA THR A 153 -20.70 8.26 -3.35
C THR A 153 -22.07 8.80 -2.92
N THR A 154 -22.84 9.40 -3.84
CA THR A 154 -24.22 9.82 -3.55
C THR A 154 -25.11 8.60 -3.26
N VAL A 155 -24.99 7.53 -4.06
CA VAL A 155 -25.72 6.27 -3.86
C VAL A 155 -25.34 5.62 -2.52
N PHE A 156 -24.06 5.62 -2.17
CA PHE A 156 -23.54 5.12 -0.89
C PHE A 156 -24.19 5.82 0.30
N TYR A 157 -24.26 7.15 0.30
CA TYR A 157 -24.90 7.87 1.42
C TYR A 157 -26.40 7.57 1.53
N ALA A 158 -27.10 7.40 0.41
CA ALA A 158 -28.49 6.95 0.43
C ALA A 158 -28.61 5.54 1.03
N CYS A 159 -27.76 4.61 0.58
CA CYS A 159 -27.70 3.24 1.09
C CYS A 159 -27.35 3.18 2.59
N TRP A 160 -26.40 4.00 3.04
CA TRP A 160 -26.00 4.13 4.44
C TRP A 160 -27.16 4.62 5.32
N ASN A 161 -27.91 5.62 4.86
CA ASN A 161 -29.07 6.12 5.59
C ASN A 161 -30.18 5.06 5.69
N THR A 162 -30.40 4.30 4.61
CA THR A 162 -31.31 3.15 4.63
C THR A 162 -30.84 2.10 5.62
N PHE A 163 -29.55 1.73 5.60
CA PHE A 163 -28.96 0.78 6.53
C PHE A 163 -29.18 1.18 7.99
N GLU A 164 -28.85 2.42 8.35
CA GLU A 164 -29.09 2.94 9.70
C GLU A 164 -30.56 2.95 10.09
N SER A 165 -31.47 3.21 9.14
CA SER A 165 -32.91 3.25 9.41
C SER A 165 -33.45 1.85 9.68
N VAL A 166 -33.13 0.88 8.80
CA VAL A 166 -33.58 -0.52 8.97
C VAL A 166 -33.00 -1.13 10.25
N LEU A 167 -31.74 -0.81 10.61
CA LEU A 167 -31.17 -1.22 11.90
C LEU A 167 -31.96 -0.68 13.10
N LYS A 168 -32.40 0.59 13.05
CA LYS A 168 -33.14 1.23 14.16
C LYS A 168 -34.57 0.71 14.30
N GLU A 169 -35.20 0.32 13.20
CA GLU A 169 -36.56 -0.22 13.19
C GLU A 169 -36.65 -1.63 13.78
N ASN A 170 -35.56 -2.40 13.71
CA ASN A 170 -35.52 -3.81 14.13
C ASN A 170 -34.80 -3.99 15.49
N GLN A 171 -35.39 -3.47 16.58
CA GLN A 171 -34.77 -3.36 17.92
C GLN A 171 -34.60 -4.67 18.72
N GLY A 172 -34.53 -5.83 18.06
CA GLY A 172 -34.28 -7.13 18.70
C GLY A 172 -32.96 -7.72 18.19
N ASP A 173 -33.09 -8.64 17.24
CA ASP A 173 -31.98 -9.17 16.44
C ASP A 173 -32.11 -8.64 15.00
N PRO A 174 -31.58 -7.45 14.68
CA PRO A 174 -31.71 -6.88 13.34
C PRO A 174 -31.06 -7.76 12.28
N TRP A 175 -30.04 -8.55 12.62
CA TRP A 175 -29.32 -9.40 11.67
C TRP A 175 -30.07 -10.69 11.32
N SER A 176 -31.13 -11.02 12.06
CA SER A 176 -32.10 -12.05 11.67
C SER A 176 -33.04 -11.60 10.54
N GLN A 177 -33.03 -10.32 10.18
CA GLN A 177 -33.95 -9.74 9.20
C GLN A 177 -33.29 -9.65 7.82
N ASP A 178 -33.87 -10.32 6.82
CA ASP A 178 -33.36 -10.33 5.44
C ASP A 178 -33.16 -8.92 4.88
N ALA A 179 -34.03 -7.97 5.24
CA ALA A 179 -33.91 -6.58 4.82
C ALA A 179 -32.62 -5.91 5.32
N VAL A 180 -32.20 -6.17 6.57
CA VAL A 180 -30.96 -5.64 7.12
C VAL A 180 -29.76 -6.27 6.41
N VAL A 181 -29.80 -7.59 6.21
CA VAL A 181 -28.74 -8.34 5.57
C VAL A 181 -28.54 -7.90 4.11
N GLN A 182 -29.64 -7.71 3.37
CA GLN A 182 -29.60 -7.24 1.98
C GLN A 182 -29.01 -5.83 1.89
N VAL A 183 -29.45 -4.90 2.75
CA VAL A 183 -28.94 -3.52 2.72
C VAL A 183 -27.47 -3.47 3.16
N ALA A 184 -27.05 -4.32 4.09
CA ALA A 184 -25.64 -4.46 4.47
C ALA A 184 -24.79 -4.97 3.30
N ASP A 185 -25.29 -5.95 2.55
CA ASP A 185 -24.61 -6.48 1.36
C ASP A 185 -24.47 -5.44 0.25
N ASP A 186 -25.57 -4.75 -0.08
CA ASP A 186 -25.58 -3.65 -1.04
C ASP A 186 -24.57 -2.57 -0.63
N LEU A 187 -24.56 -2.20 0.66
CA LEU A 187 -23.64 -1.23 1.22
C LEU A 187 -22.19 -1.70 1.08
N MET A 188 -21.89 -2.97 1.39
CA MET A 188 -20.54 -3.53 1.28
C MET A 188 -20.04 -3.50 -0.17
N LYS A 189 -20.86 -3.93 -1.12
CA LYS A 189 -20.52 -3.95 -2.56
C LYS A 189 -20.25 -2.55 -3.11
N ILE A 190 -21.12 -1.57 -2.79
CA ILE A 190 -20.93 -0.17 -3.21
C ILE A 190 -19.66 0.42 -2.58
N SER A 191 -19.43 0.15 -1.29
CA SER A 191 -18.26 0.66 -0.56
C SER A 191 -16.96 0.12 -1.13
N TYR A 192 -16.93 -1.18 -1.40
CA TYR A 192 -15.82 -1.85 -2.06
C TYR A 192 -15.53 -1.25 -3.43
N ALA A 193 -16.56 -1.07 -4.27
CA ALA A 193 -16.41 -0.50 -5.61
C ALA A 193 -15.85 0.92 -5.55
N ILE A 194 -16.35 1.79 -4.67
CA ILE A 194 -15.85 3.15 -4.51
C ILE A 194 -14.38 3.15 -4.08
N SER A 195 -14.02 2.35 -3.09
CA SER A 195 -12.64 2.26 -2.59
C SER A 195 -11.69 1.75 -3.67
N CYS A 196 -12.04 0.71 -4.42
CA CYS A 196 -11.20 0.17 -5.51
C CYS A 196 -11.06 1.17 -6.67
N LEU A 197 -12.17 1.79 -7.10
CA LEU A 197 -12.11 2.83 -8.13
C LEU A 197 -11.27 4.03 -7.69
N THR A 198 -11.31 4.39 -6.40
CA THR A 198 -10.46 5.45 -5.83
C THR A 198 -8.98 5.10 -5.94
N LEU A 199 -8.60 3.85 -5.64
CA LEU A 199 -7.21 3.39 -5.80
C LEU A 199 -6.79 3.43 -7.28
N GLU A 200 -7.66 3.01 -8.19
CA GLU A 200 -7.37 3.07 -9.63
C GLU A 200 -7.27 4.51 -10.18
N ASP A 201 -7.96 5.46 -9.57
CA ASP A 201 -7.92 6.89 -9.90
C ASP A 201 -6.68 7.59 -9.32
N LEU A 202 -6.04 6.97 -8.32
CA LEU A 202 -4.94 7.56 -7.54
C LEU A 202 -3.76 8.02 -8.39
N PRO A 203 -3.21 7.24 -9.35
CA PRO A 203 -2.09 7.68 -10.17
C PRO A 203 -2.42 8.93 -10.99
N LYS A 204 -3.55 8.90 -11.72
CA LYS A 204 -4.01 10.00 -12.57
C LYS A 204 -4.22 11.28 -11.76
N PHE A 205 -4.81 11.14 -10.57
CA PHE A 205 -4.99 12.26 -9.69
C PHE A 205 -3.67 12.86 -9.20
N THR A 206 -2.73 12.03 -8.76
CA THR A 206 -1.46 12.53 -8.27
C THR A 206 -0.62 13.16 -9.37
N ASP A 207 -0.73 12.68 -10.60
CA ASP A 207 -0.12 13.30 -11.78
C ASP A 207 -0.73 14.69 -12.01
N ALA A 208 -2.07 14.80 -11.99
CA ALA A 208 -2.77 16.08 -12.12
C ALA A 208 -2.40 17.08 -10.99
N LEU A 209 -2.16 16.59 -9.77
CA LEU A 209 -1.65 17.44 -8.68
C LEU A 209 -0.24 17.98 -8.97
N GLN A 210 0.65 17.14 -9.51
CA GLN A 210 2.01 17.55 -9.85
C GLN A 210 2.00 18.66 -10.90
N ASP A 211 1.09 18.61 -11.88
CA ASP A 211 0.93 19.66 -12.90
C ASP A 211 0.54 21.02 -12.29
N THR A 212 -0.07 21.03 -11.10
CA THR A 212 -0.39 22.25 -10.34
C THR A 212 0.74 22.71 -9.40
N GLY A 213 1.90 22.04 -9.42
CA GLY A 213 3.02 22.30 -8.52
C GLY A 213 2.87 21.69 -7.12
N THR A 214 1.85 20.86 -6.89
CA THR A 214 1.65 20.15 -5.63
C THR A 214 2.17 18.72 -5.76
N HIS A 215 3.28 18.42 -5.09
CA HIS A 215 3.81 17.05 -5.05
C HIS A 215 3.27 16.31 -3.82
N ARG A 216 2.62 15.16 -4.05
CA ARG A 216 2.19 14.23 -3.00
C ARG A 216 2.58 12.81 -3.37
N THR A 217 3.02 12.04 -2.38
CA THR A 217 3.07 10.59 -2.54
C THR A 217 1.66 9.99 -2.53
N PHE A 218 1.51 8.73 -2.95
CA PHE A 218 0.24 8.02 -2.87
C PHE A 218 -0.27 7.91 -1.43
N GLY A 219 0.62 7.60 -0.48
CA GLY A 219 0.28 7.57 0.95
C GLY A 219 -0.25 8.92 1.44
N GLU A 220 0.40 10.03 1.07
CA GLU A 220 -0.08 11.38 1.42
C GLU A 220 -1.41 11.73 0.76
N ALA A 221 -1.63 11.34 -0.50
CA ALA A 221 -2.89 11.59 -1.20
C ALA A 221 -4.06 10.83 -0.56
N LEU A 222 -3.81 9.60 -0.07
CA LEU A 222 -4.80 8.77 0.62
C LEU A 222 -5.05 9.21 2.07
N THR A 223 -4.15 9.98 2.70
CA THR A 223 -4.24 10.34 4.14
C THR A 223 -4.50 11.83 4.41
N LYS A 224 -4.38 12.70 3.40
CA LYS A 224 -4.67 14.15 3.56
C LYS A 224 -6.14 14.46 3.36
N GLN A 225 -6.73 15.11 4.36
CA GLN A 225 -8.16 15.41 4.49
C GLN A 225 -8.77 16.34 3.44
N ASP A 226 -7.93 16.99 2.66
CA ASP A 226 -8.32 17.96 1.66
C ASP A 226 -8.60 17.34 0.29
N SER A 227 -8.58 16.01 0.18
CA SER A 227 -8.81 15.28 -1.07
C SER A 227 -10.07 14.42 -1.00
N TYR A 228 -10.63 14.07 -2.17
CA TYR A 228 -11.72 13.09 -2.20
C TYR A 228 -11.21 11.69 -1.87
N GLN A 229 -9.96 11.37 -2.22
CA GLN A 229 -9.36 10.05 -1.99
C GLN A 229 -9.39 9.71 -0.53
N TYR A 230 -8.98 10.65 0.31
CA TYR A 230 -9.06 10.45 1.75
C TYR A 230 -10.46 10.12 2.24
N ARG A 231 -11.51 10.65 1.60
CA ARG A 231 -12.89 10.33 1.99
C ARG A 231 -13.30 8.96 1.48
N THR A 232 -13.06 8.67 0.21
CA THR A 232 -13.62 7.51 -0.50
C THR A 232 -12.81 6.24 -0.33
N TYR A 233 -11.50 6.36 -0.10
CA TYR A 233 -10.60 5.24 0.17
C TYR A 233 -11.09 4.40 1.37
N TYR A 234 -11.50 5.03 2.47
CA TYR A 234 -11.95 4.32 3.68
C TYR A 234 -13.37 3.76 3.64
N PHE A 235 -14.12 3.90 2.55
CA PHE A 235 -15.51 3.46 2.52
C PHE A 235 -15.64 1.95 2.76
N CYS A 236 -14.82 1.13 2.09
CA CYS A 236 -14.79 -0.32 2.29
C CYS A 236 -14.47 -0.69 3.74
N THR A 237 -13.40 -0.15 4.33
CA THR A 237 -13.06 -0.36 5.75
C THR A 237 -14.22 0.04 6.65
N ARG A 238 -14.77 1.24 6.46
CA ARG A 238 -15.84 1.75 7.32
C ARG A 238 -17.08 0.85 7.25
N ALA A 239 -17.53 0.49 6.06
CA ALA A 239 -18.69 -0.37 5.89
C ALA A 239 -18.45 -1.73 6.52
N TYR A 240 -17.33 -2.38 6.20
CA TYR A 240 -16.98 -3.69 6.73
C TYR A 240 -16.94 -3.71 8.26
N HIS A 241 -16.26 -2.75 8.89
CA HIS A 241 -16.18 -2.67 10.36
C HIS A 241 -17.53 -2.38 11.02
N ASN A 242 -18.37 -1.56 10.39
CA ASN A 242 -19.72 -1.33 10.92
C ASN A 242 -20.62 -2.55 10.80
N ILE A 243 -20.57 -3.24 9.65
CA ILE A 243 -21.38 -4.43 9.40
C ILE A 243 -20.95 -5.56 10.32
N ARG A 244 -19.65 -5.87 10.34
CA ARG A 244 -19.11 -6.92 11.22
C ARG A 244 -19.28 -6.56 12.68
N GLY A 245 -19.06 -5.30 13.04
CA GLY A 245 -19.28 -4.76 14.37
C GLY A 245 -20.72 -4.98 14.85
N GLY A 246 -21.67 -4.52 14.05
CA GLY A 246 -23.08 -4.70 14.35
C GLY A 246 -23.48 -6.17 14.39
N PHE A 247 -22.95 -7.01 13.51
CA PHE A 247 -23.29 -8.43 13.42
C PHE A 247 -22.81 -9.23 14.62
N ILE A 248 -21.58 -8.97 15.08
CA ILE A 248 -20.95 -9.74 16.17
C ILE A 248 -21.44 -9.27 17.55
N TRP A 249 -21.57 -7.95 17.75
CA TRP A 249 -21.87 -7.36 19.06
C TRP A 249 -23.29 -6.78 19.16
N GLY A 250 -24.12 -6.90 18.12
CA GLY A 250 -25.47 -6.33 18.07
C GLY A 250 -25.48 -4.82 17.82
N THR A 251 -26.61 -4.16 18.03
CA THR A 251 -26.76 -2.69 17.94
C THR A 251 -26.07 -1.97 19.10
N VAL A 252 -24.78 -2.19 19.30
CA VAL A 252 -23.96 -1.28 20.09
C VAL A 252 -23.78 -0.03 19.24
N SER A 253 -24.47 1.04 19.64
CA SER A 253 -24.34 2.35 18.99
C SER A 253 -22.87 2.75 18.87
N GLN A 254 -22.44 3.19 17.69
CA GLN A 254 -21.09 3.69 17.47
C GLN A 254 -20.71 4.79 18.48
N LYS A 255 -21.69 5.57 18.98
CA LYS A 255 -21.45 6.59 20.01
C LYS A 255 -20.99 6.00 21.35
N VAL A 256 -21.40 4.77 21.64
CA VAL A 256 -21.06 4.04 22.88
C VAL A 256 -19.67 3.42 22.75
N LEU A 257 -19.28 2.98 21.55
CA LEU A 257 -17.93 2.48 21.24
C LEU A 257 -16.83 3.56 21.31
N LEU A 258 -17.19 4.85 21.39
CA LEU A 258 -16.23 5.95 21.53
C LEU A 258 -15.77 6.19 22.97
N VAL A 259 -16.36 5.51 23.95
CA VAL A 259 -16.00 5.64 25.37
C VAL A 259 -15.19 4.42 25.77
N GLU A 260 -13.86 4.56 25.89
CA GLU A 260 -12.94 3.42 26.04
C GLU A 260 -13.29 2.40 27.15
N PRO A 261 -13.72 2.81 28.37
CA PRO A 261 -14.14 1.82 29.37
C PRO A 261 -15.44 1.07 28.99
N LEU A 262 -16.33 1.68 28.20
CA LEU A 262 -17.54 1.02 27.71
C LEU A 262 -17.26 0.17 26.46
N ARG A 263 -16.31 0.57 25.61
CA ARG A 263 -15.89 -0.22 24.44
C ARG A 263 -15.35 -1.57 24.87
N GLU A 264 -14.40 -1.59 25.80
CA GLU A 264 -13.82 -2.84 26.32
C GLU A 264 -14.88 -3.73 26.97
N ALA A 265 -15.83 -3.14 27.71
CA ALA A 265 -16.89 -3.88 28.39
C ALA A 265 -17.95 -4.46 27.43
N LEU A 266 -18.34 -3.71 26.39
CA LEU A 266 -19.38 -4.14 25.44
C LEU A 266 -18.83 -5.04 24.35
N CYS A 267 -17.57 -4.83 23.94
CA CYS A 267 -16.89 -5.64 22.94
C CYS A 267 -16.10 -6.81 23.54
N ALA A 268 -16.26 -7.06 24.85
CA ALA A 268 -15.63 -8.18 25.54
C ALA A 268 -15.97 -9.52 24.82
N PRO A 269 -15.01 -10.45 24.69
CA PRO A 269 -15.21 -11.77 24.07
C PRO A 269 -16.34 -12.60 24.69
N THR A 270 -16.82 -12.24 25.88
CA THR A 270 -17.94 -12.89 26.56
C THR A 270 -19.30 -12.52 25.97
N ASN A 271 -19.40 -11.40 25.24
CA ASN A 271 -20.64 -10.93 24.60
C ASN A 271 -20.70 -11.27 23.10
N THR A 272 -19.61 -11.80 22.53
CA THR A 272 -19.61 -12.33 21.17
C THR A 272 -20.25 -13.70 21.17
N SER A 273 -21.30 -13.92 20.38
CA SER A 273 -21.72 -15.28 20.05
C SER A 273 -20.63 -15.91 19.17
N PRO A 274 -19.92 -16.96 19.62
CA PRO A 274 -18.90 -17.61 18.81
C PRO A 274 -19.46 -18.09 17.47
N ALA A 275 -20.75 -18.45 17.44
CA ALA A 275 -21.46 -18.85 16.23
C ALA A 275 -21.52 -17.73 15.16
N TYR A 276 -21.69 -16.46 15.56
CA TYR A 276 -21.71 -15.34 14.61
C TYR A 276 -20.31 -15.01 14.07
N ALA A 277 -19.28 -15.12 14.90
CA ALA A 277 -17.90 -14.92 14.44
C ALA A 277 -17.48 -15.99 13.43
N GLU A 278 -17.85 -17.25 13.64
CA GLU A 278 -17.54 -18.37 12.74
C GLU A 278 -18.13 -18.21 11.33
N LEU A 279 -19.28 -17.54 11.18
CA LEU A 279 -19.91 -17.34 9.86
C LEU A 279 -19.02 -16.56 8.89
N PHE A 280 -18.17 -15.65 9.38
CA PHE A 280 -17.20 -14.94 8.55
C PHE A 280 -16.08 -15.87 8.03
N TYR A 281 -15.84 -17.01 8.67
CA TYR A 281 -14.78 -17.96 8.32
C TYR A 281 -15.28 -19.24 7.67
N GLN A 282 -16.59 -19.47 7.66
CA GLN A 282 -17.23 -20.53 6.90
C GLN A 282 -17.37 -20.13 5.43
N ASN A 283 -16.85 -20.96 4.52
CA ASN A 283 -16.94 -20.69 3.09
C ASN A 283 -18.40 -20.63 2.62
N SER A 284 -18.64 -19.85 1.57
CA SER A 284 -19.94 -19.73 0.90
C SER A 284 -21.06 -19.08 1.72
N THR A 285 -20.75 -18.49 2.88
CA THR A 285 -21.69 -17.59 3.58
C THR A 285 -21.59 -16.19 3.00
N LEU A 286 -22.64 -15.39 3.15
CA LEU A 286 -22.60 -13.97 2.77
C LEU A 286 -21.56 -13.18 3.57
N GLN A 287 -21.40 -13.49 4.86
CA GLN A 287 -20.41 -12.88 5.74
C GLN A 287 -18.97 -13.18 5.27
N SER A 288 -18.72 -14.40 4.76
CA SER A 288 -17.43 -14.76 4.17
C SER A 288 -17.13 -13.95 2.91
N GLN A 289 -18.14 -13.64 2.10
CA GLN A 289 -18.00 -12.77 0.92
C GLN A 289 -17.65 -11.33 1.33
N TRP A 290 -18.28 -10.79 2.38
CA TRP A 290 -17.92 -9.45 2.89
C TRP A 290 -16.47 -9.39 3.37
N ARG A 291 -16.00 -10.43 4.06
CA ARG A 291 -14.59 -10.57 4.45
C ARG A 291 -13.67 -10.66 3.24
N GLU A 292 -14.04 -11.45 2.23
CA GLU A 292 -13.27 -11.59 1.00
C GLU A 292 -13.14 -10.25 0.26
N LEU A 293 -14.21 -9.48 0.12
CA LEU A 293 -14.19 -8.12 -0.44
C LEU A 293 -13.25 -7.20 0.35
N TYR A 294 -13.35 -7.20 1.68
CA TYR A 294 -12.50 -6.38 2.53
C TYR A 294 -11.01 -6.78 2.42
N ASN A 295 -10.72 -8.08 2.39
CA ASN A 295 -9.37 -8.60 2.27
C ASN A 295 -8.76 -8.34 0.89
N ASP A 296 -9.55 -8.46 -0.18
CA ASP A 296 -9.12 -8.09 -1.53
C ASP A 296 -8.84 -6.58 -1.62
N TYR A 297 -9.72 -5.74 -1.06
CA TYR A 297 -9.46 -4.31 -0.94
C TYR A 297 -8.13 -4.04 -0.21
N CYS A 298 -7.90 -4.69 0.93
CA CYS A 298 -6.64 -4.58 1.67
C CYS A 298 -5.41 -4.98 0.85
N ASP A 299 -5.51 -6.04 0.03
CA ASP A 299 -4.44 -6.46 -0.87
C ASP A 299 -4.21 -5.41 -1.99
N ARG A 300 -5.30 -4.84 -2.53
CA ARG A 300 -5.23 -3.78 -3.53
C ARG A 300 -4.57 -2.52 -3.02
N VAL A 301 -4.84 -2.10 -1.78
CA VAL A 301 -4.13 -0.95 -1.17
C VAL A 301 -2.62 -1.13 -1.26
N ARG A 302 -2.14 -2.34 -0.97
CA ARG A 302 -0.70 -2.68 -0.94
C ARG A 302 -0.04 -2.67 -2.31
N LEU A 303 -0.81 -2.64 -3.39
CA LEU A 303 -0.31 -2.40 -4.74
C LEU A 303 0.11 -0.94 -4.95
N TYR A 304 -0.47 0.00 -4.18
CA TYR A 304 -0.23 1.43 -4.31
C TYR A 304 0.64 1.98 -3.18
N VAL A 305 0.43 1.53 -1.94
CA VAL A 305 1.14 2.05 -0.77
C VAL A 305 1.54 0.91 0.13
N HIS A 306 2.85 0.77 0.39
CA HIS A 306 3.32 -0.19 1.38
C HIS A 306 3.05 0.31 2.81
N ASP A 307 2.88 -0.62 3.75
CA ASP A 307 2.59 -0.29 5.16
C ASP A 307 3.65 0.63 5.78
N LYS A 308 4.92 0.56 5.33
CA LYS A 308 5.99 1.47 5.79
C LYS A 308 5.85 2.91 5.29
N ASP A 309 5.13 3.11 4.18
CA ASP A 309 4.96 4.39 3.49
C ASP A 309 3.63 5.06 3.88
N MET A 310 2.81 4.39 4.70
CA MET A 310 1.64 4.99 5.34
C MET A 310 2.08 5.93 6.48
N PRO A 311 1.71 7.22 6.44
CA PRO A 311 2.22 8.23 7.38
C PRO A 311 1.68 8.12 8.81
N ASP A 312 0.69 7.28 9.07
CA ASP A 312 0.08 7.11 10.39
C ASP A 312 -0.40 5.66 10.59
N ASP A 313 -0.07 5.08 11.75
CA ASP A 313 -0.39 3.70 12.13
C ASP A 313 -1.90 3.43 12.17
N ARG A 314 -2.74 4.45 12.36
CA ARG A 314 -4.20 4.31 12.25
C ARG A 314 -4.60 3.75 10.88
N HIS A 315 -4.00 4.29 9.82
CA HIS A 315 -4.29 3.87 8.45
C HIS A 315 -3.83 2.45 8.16
N LYS A 316 -2.75 2.00 8.81
CA LYS A 316 -2.26 0.61 8.71
C LYS A 316 -3.25 -0.36 9.37
N GLY A 317 -3.78 0.01 10.54
CA GLY A 317 -4.83 -0.75 11.21
C GLY A 317 -6.10 -0.88 10.37
N TRP A 318 -6.47 0.19 9.66
CA TRP A 318 -7.65 0.23 8.78
C TRP A 318 -7.56 -0.61 7.51
N THR A 319 -6.36 -1.09 7.17
CA THR A 319 -6.12 -1.98 6.01
C THR A 319 -5.48 -3.29 6.41
N GLN A 320 -5.69 -3.71 7.66
CA GLN A 320 -5.30 -5.02 8.13
C GLN A 320 -6.34 -6.04 7.70
N LYS A 321 -5.88 -7.09 7.01
CA LYS A 321 -6.75 -8.19 6.59
C LYS A 321 -7.39 -8.88 7.78
N ASP A 322 -8.66 -9.22 7.64
CA ASP A 322 -9.35 -10.08 8.57
C ASP A 322 -9.06 -11.55 8.27
N THR A 323 -8.25 -12.16 9.13
CA THR A 323 -7.82 -13.56 8.97
C THR A 323 -8.20 -14.46 10.14
N LYS A 324 -8.65 -13.90 11.27
CA LYS A 324 -8.96 -14.64 12.49
C LYS A 324 -10.06 -13.96 13.30
N ALA A 325 -10.95 -14.76 13.89
CA ALA A 325 -12.09 -14.28 14.68
C ALA A 325 -11.72 -13.36 15.85
N GLN A 326 -10.49 -13.49 16.36
CA GLN A 326 -10.00 -12.80 17.56
C GLN A 326 -9.37 -11.42 17.28
N LEU A 327 -9.09 -11.08 16.01
CA LEU A 327 -8.32 -9.88 15.63
C LEU A 327 -9.23 -8.83 15.00
N PHE A 328 -10.27 -8.37 15.71
CA PHE A 328 -11.13 -7.34 15.16
C PHE A 328 -11.47 -6.22 16.13
N ASP A 329 -11.05 -5.01 15.77
CA ASP A 329 -11.53 -3.78 16.40
C ASP A 329 -12.86 -3.38 15.73
N PRO A 330 -14.00 -3.37 16.45
CA PRO A 330 -15.32 -3.04 15.91
C PRO A 330 -15.42 -1.62 15.37
N SER A 331 -14.48 -0.75 15.71
CA SER A 331 -14.38 0.58 15.14
C SER A 331 -12.97 0.80 14.60
N PRO A 332 -12.79 1.19 13.32
CA PRO A 332 -11.55 1.87 12.96
C PRO A 332 -11.39 3.03 13.96
N THR A 333 -10.29 3.04 14.70
CA THR A 333 -10.01 4.06 15.70
C THR A 333 -10.05 5.42 15.00
N PHE A 334 -11.10 6.17 15.31
CA PHE A 334 -11.44 7.51 14.85
C PHE A 334 -11.88 7.62 13.39
N LEU A 335 -13.02 8.28 13.20
CA LEU A 335 -13.32 8.95 11.94
C LEU A 335 -12.11 9.79 11.54
N PRO A 336 -11.85 9.94 10.24
CA PRO A 336 -10.98 11.00 9.76
C PRO A 336 -11.35 12.33 10.45
N THR A 337 -10.43 12.92 11.24
CA THR A 337 -10.67 14.16 11.99
C THR A 337 -11.02 15.35 11.10
#